data_AF-A0A3R1AVV5-F1
#
_entry.id   AF-A0A3R1AVV5-F1
#
_cell.length_a   1.000
_cell.length_b   1.000
_cell.length_c   1.000
_cell.angle_alpha   90.00
_cell.angle_beta   90.00
_cell.angle_gamma   90.00
#
_symmetry.space_group_name_H-M   'P 1'
#
loop_
_entity.id
_entity.type
_entity.pdbx_description
1 polymer ?
#
loop_
_entity_poly.entity_id
_entity_poly.type
_entity_poly.pdbx_seq_one_letter_code
_entity_poly.pdbx_strand_id
1 'polypeptide(L)'
;GGAGGFKVGSQYICSYSNADWVFFYDDDAYPEINILKHFSLLDTSRYRIFASRVQDTYGRSCRMNLPFIRVPSTVFETIYYVIRPERFSPVRTQVTDVQTVSFVGMIIDRKVLNNHLNDIHDELFLYYD
;
A
#
# COMPACT_ATOMS: atom_id res chain seq x y z
N GLY A 1 -15.27 -10.85 0.86
CA GLY A 1 -14.91 -9.72 -0.01
C GLY A 1 -13.40 -9.51 0.00
N GLY A 2 -12.91 -8.37 -0.48
CA GLY A 2 -11.47 -8.11 -0.59
C GLY A 2 -10.67 -8.32 0.71
N ALA A 3 -11.18 -7.84 1.85
CA ALA A 3 -10.46 -7.91 3.13
C ALA A 3 -10.25 -9.34 3.64
N GLY A 4 -11.28 -10.18 3.54
CA GLY A 4 -11.17 -11.61 3.89
C GLY A 4 -10.18 -12.34 3.00
N GLY A 5 -10.19 -12.08 1.69
CA GLY A 5 -9.19 -12.63 0.76
C GLY A 5 -7.77 -12.19 1.11
N PHE A 6 -7.60 -10.90 1.41
CA PHE A 6 -6.33 -10.33 1.83
C PHE A 6 -5.82 -10.93 3.15
N LYS A 7 -6.69 -11.13 4.16
CA LYS A 7 -6.34 -11.77 5.44
C LYS A 7 -5.89 -13.21 5.25
N VAL A 8 -6.69 -14.02 4.55
CA VAL A 8 -6.39 -15.44 4.31
C VAL A 8 -5.11 -15.58 3.47
N GLY A 9 -4.94 -14.77 2.43
CA GLY A 9 -3.73 -14.74 1.62
C GLY A 9 -2.49 -14.38 2.45
N SER A 10 -2.60 -13.36 3.30
CA SER A 10 -1.52 -12.96 4.22
C SER A 10 -1.16 -14.08 5.19
N GLN A 11 -2.15 -14.74 5.80
CA GLN A 11 -1.93 -15.90 6.69
C GLN A 11 -1.24 -17.04 5.96
N TYR A 12 -1.66 -17.34 4.73
CA TYR A 12 -1.06 -18.38 3.90
C TYR A 12 0.41 -18.05 3.60
N ILE A 13 0.70 -16.83 3.14
CA ILE A 13 2.07 -16.38 2.85
C ILE A 13 2.94 -16.48 4.11
N CYS A 14 2.45 -16.01 5.26
CA CYS A 14 3.20 -16.05 6.51
C CYS A 14 3.45 -17.49 7.01
N SER A 15 2.54 -18.43 6.75
CA SER A 15 2.64 -19.82 7.20
C SER A 15 3.48 -20.71 6.28
N TYR A 16 3.46 -20.44 4.97
CA TYR A 16 4.00 -21.37 3.96
C TYR A 16 5.11 -20.78 3.08
N SER A 17 5.41 -19.49 3.18
CA SER A 17 6.50 -18.85 2.43
C SER A 17 7.66 -18.44 3.34
N ASN A 18 8.88 -18.67 2.87
CA ASN A 18 10.11 -18.22 3.50
C ASN A 18 10.61 -16.87 2.96
N ALA A 19 9.79 -16.16 2.15
CA ALA A 19 10.17 -14.86 1.60
C ALA A 19 10.43 -13.81 2.69
N ASP A 20 11.39 -12.92 2.47
CA ASP A 20 11.65 -11.80 3.39
C ASP A 20 10.64 -10.66 3.20
N TRP A 21 10.21 -10.45 1.95
CA TRP A 21 9.32 -9.37 1.55
C TRP A 21 8.13 -9.92 0.77
N VAL A 22 6.96 -9.30 0.98
CA VAL A 22 5.71 -9.64 0.31
C VAL A 22 5.26 -8.45 -0.51
N PHE A 23 4.97 -8.69 -1.79
CA PHE A 23 4.49 -7.69 -2.74
C PHE A 23 3.01 -7.95 -3.00
N PHE A 24 2.16 -7.01 -2.62
CA PHE A 24 0.72 -7.08 -2.86
C PHE A 24 0.32 -6.25 -4.07
N TYR A 25 -0.49 -6.83 -4.93
CA TYR A 25 -1.07 -6.23 -6.12
C TYR A 25 -2.34 -7.02 -6.51
N ASP A 26 -3.24 -6.37 -7.23
CA ASP A 26 -4.45 -7.01 -7.74
C ASP A 26 -4.13 -7.91 -8.94
N ASP A 27 -5.04 -8.83 -9.27
CA ASP A 27 -4.88 -9.77 -10.38
C ASP A 27 -4.89 -9.10 -11.76
N ASP A 28 -5.46 -7.89 -11.85
CA ASP A 28 -5.46 -7.03 -13.04
C ASP A 28 -4.34 -5.97 -13.03
N ALA A 29 -3.43 -6.01 -12.05
CA ALA A 29 -2.28 -5.13 -12.00
C ALA A 29 -1.08 -5.69 -12.80
N TYR A 30 -0.32 -4.78 -13.41
CA TYR A 30 0.88 -5.10 -14.19
C TYR A 30 2.12 -4.44 -13.56
N PRO A 31 2.83 -5.12 -12.63
CA PRO A 31 4.05 -4.59 -12.04
C PRO A 31 5.13 -4.28 -13.08
N GLU A 32 5.96 -3.28 -12.81
CA GLU A 32 7.09 -2.95 -13.69
C GLU A 32 8.07 -4.14 -13.76
N ILE A 33 8.57 -4.43 -14.97
CA ILE A 33 9.32 -5.67 -15.23
C ILE A 33 10.60 -5.79 -14.39
N ASN A 34 11.21 -4.67 -14.00
CA ASN A 34 12.42 -4.62 -13.17
C ASN A 34 12.13 -4.30 -11.70
N ILE A 35 10.88 -4.39 -11.22
CA ILE A 35 10.52 -3.99 -9.85
C ILE A 35 11.36 -4.69 -8.79
N LEU A 36 11.65 -5.98 -8.95
CA LEU A 36 12.47 -6.74 -7.99
C LEU A 36 13.93 -6.28 -7.99
N LYS A 37 14.48 -5.98 -9.17
CA LYS A 37 15.84 -5.44 -9.31
C LYS A 37 15.92 -4.06 -8.67
N HIS A 38 14.97 -3.18 -8.96
CA HIS A 38 14.90 -1.85 -8.35
C HIS A 38 14.75 -1.94 -6.83
N PHE A 39 13.90 -2.83 -6.34
CA PHE A 39 13.69 -3.04 -4.91
C PHE A 39 14.96 -3.55 -4.20
N SER A 40 15.70 -4.48 -4.82
CA SER A 40 16.96 -5.00 -4.25
C SER A 40 18.05 -3.94 -4.06
N LEU A 41 17.93 -2.79 -4.74
CA LEU A 41 18.87 -1.67 -4.64
C LEU A 41 18.44 -0.64 -3.58
N LEU A 42 17.24 -0.76 -3.00
CA LEU A 42 16.76 0.13 -1.96
C LEU A 42 17.42 -0.20 -0.61
N ASP A 43 17.77 0.85 0.14
CA ASP A 43 18.12 0.70 1.56
C ASP A 43 16.84 0.44 2.37
N THR A 44 16.66 -0.82 2.77
CA THR A 44 15.53 -1.27 3.58
C THR A 44 15.80 -1.26 5.08
N SER A 45 16.96 -0.74 5.53
CA SER A 45 17.32 -0.76 6.95
C SER A 45 16.40 0.09 7.82
N ARG A 46 15.84 1.18 7.26
CA ARG A 46 15.01 2.16 7.97
C ARG A 46 13.50 1.93 7.85
N TYR A 47 13.06 1.18 6.85
CA TYR A 47 11.65 1.04 6.50
C TYR A 47 11.27 -0.43 6.37
N ARG A 48 10.08 -0.78 6.86
CA ARG A 48 9.53 -2.15 6.80
C ARG A 48 8.31 -2.28 5.90
N ILE A 49 7.82 -1.15 5.38
CA ILE A 49 6.67 -1.07 4.49
C ILE A 49 7.00 -0.01 3.45
N PHE A 50 6.71 -0.30 2.18
CA PHE A 50 6.83 0.62 1.07
C PHE A 50 5.51 0.66 0.30
N ALA A 51 5.17 1.85 -0.21
CA ALA A 51 4.08 2.04 -1.17
C ALA A 51 4.66 2.31 -2.55
N SER A 52 4.29 1.50 -3.53
CA SER A 52 4.61 1.77 -4.93
C SER A 52 3.57 2.69 -5.56
N ARG A 53 3.95 3.37 -6.64
CA ARG A 53 3.06 4.26 -7.37
C ARG A 53 2.15 3.43 -8.28
N VAL A 54 0.87 3.31 -7.93
CA VAL A 54 -0.13 2.66 -8.79
C VAL A 54 -0.70 3.64 -9.81
N GLN A 55 -0.72 3.24 -11.08
CA GLN A 55 -1.12 4.10 -12.20
C GLN A 55 -2.05 3.34 -13.14
N ASP A 56 -2.92 4.08 -13.81
CA ASP A 56 -3.72 3.54 -14.91
C ASP A 56 -2.88 3.36 -16.19
N THR A 57 -3.49 2.79 -17.23
CA THR A 57 -2.84 2.55 -18.53
C THR A 57 -2.45 3.83 -19.29
N TYR A 58 -2.95 4.99 -18.85
CA TYR A 58 -2.56 6.31 -19.36
C TYR A 58 -1.47 6.98 -18.50
N GLY A 59 -0.95 6.28 -17.48
CA GLY A 59 0.09 6.78 -16.59
C GLY A 59 -0.38 7.81 -15.56
N ARG A 60 -1.69 7.91 -15.31
CA ARG A 60 -2.29 8.75 -14.26
C ARG A 60 -2.34 7.97 -12.95
N SER A 61 -2.06 8.61 -11.81
CA SER A 61 -2.10 7.92 -10.52
C SER A 61 -3.53 7.49 -10.18
N CYS A 62 -3.69 6.25 -9.72
CA CYS A 62 -4.99 5.73 -9.27
C CYS A 62 -5.34 6.33 -7.91
N ARG A 63 -6.41 7.14 -7.84
CA ARG A 63 -6.76 7.90 -6.63
C ARG A 63 -7.03 7.02 -5.42
N MET A 64 -7.68 5.86 -5.61
CA MET A 64 -7.99 4.92 -4.52
C MET A 64 -6.74 4.28 -3.89
N ASN A 65 -5.61 4.26 -4.62
CA ASN A 65 -4.36 3.66 -4.16
C ASN A 65 -3.32 4.71 -3.76
N LEU A 66 -3.68 6.00 -3.78
CA LEU A 66 -2.79 7.05 -3.33
C LEU A 66 -2.66 6.99 -1.81
N PRO A 67 -1.44 6.82 -1.28
CA PRO A 67 -1.24 6.86 0.16
C PRO A 67 -1.37 8.30 0.67
N PHE A 68 -1.74 8.43 1.94
CA PHE A 68 -1.73 9.68 2.65
C PHE A 68 -0.35 9.96 3.26
N ILE A 69 0.23 11.14 3.00
CA ILE A 69 1.35 11.66 3.80
C ILE A 69 0.90 12.08 5.20
N ARG A 70 -0.39 12.43 5.32
CA ARG A 70 -1.07 12.73 6.58
C ARG A 70 -2.52 12.32 6.45
N VAL A 71 -3.04 11.54 7.39
CA VAL A 71 -4.47 11.20 7.41
C VAL A 71 -5.27 12.39 7.96
N PRO A 72 -6.29 12.89 7.25
CA PRO A 72 -7.17 13.92 7.79
C PRO A 72 -7.96 13.34 8.97
N SER A 73 -7.74 13.89 10.17
CA SER A 73 -8.20 13.32 11.44
C SER A 73 -9.26 14.17 12.16
N THR A 74 -9.52 15.38 11.67
CA THR A 74 -10.51 16.31 12.22
C THR A 74 -11.45 16.83 11.13
N VAL A 75 -12.63 17.32 11.52
CA VAL A 75 -13.60 17.92 10.57
C VAL A 75 -12.96 19.03 9.73
N PHE A 76 -12.14 19.88 10.35
CA PHE A 76 -11.42 20.94 9.65
C PHE A 76 -10.43 20.36 8.63
N GLU A 77 -9.67 19.32 8.99
CA GLU A 77 -8.74 18.66 8.07
C GLU A 77 -9.45 17.92 6.95
N THR A 78 -10.63 17.34 7.20
CA THR A 78 -11.46 16.73 6.17
C THR A 78 -11.92 17.77 5.15
N ILE A 79 -12.41 18.94 5.61
CA ILE A 79 -12.77 20.04 4.71
C ILE A 79 -11.54 20.54 3.96
N TYR A 80 -10.40 20.69 4.65
CA TYR A 80 -9.16 21.11 4.02
C TYR A 80 -8.67 20.13 2.97
N TYR A 81 -8.80 18.81 3.20
CA TYR A 81 -8.49 17.78 2.22
C TYR A 81 -9.35 17.87 0.96
N VAL A 82 -10.66 18.15 1.11
CA VAL A 82 -11.55 18.33 -0.06
C VAL A 82 -11.11 19.51 -0.92
N ILE A 83 -10.66 20.61 -0.30
CA ILE A 83 -10.24 21.83 -1.02
C ILE A 83 -8.79 21.71 -1.55
N ARG A 84 -7.92 21.02 -0.81
CA ARG A 84 -6.47 20.96 -1.02
C ARG A 84 -5.92 19.53 -0.86
N PRO A 85 -6.37 18.55 -1.68
CA PRO A 85 -5.96 17.15 -1.55
C PRO A 85 -4.45 16.91 -1.74
N GLU A 86 -3.78 17.81 -2.47
CA GLU A 86 -2.33 17.78 -2.69
C GLU A 86 -1.52 17.96 -1.41
N ARG A 87 -2.10 18.56 -0.36
CA ARG A 87 -1.45 18.73 0.95
C ARG A 87 -1.43 17.45 1.79
N PHE A 88 -2.17 16.43 1.36
CA PHE A 88 -2.33 15.16 2.07
C PHE A 88 -1.84 13.96 1.25
N SER A 89 -1.42 14.19 0.01
CA SER A 89 -0.96 13.16 -0.94
C SER A 89 0.52 13.36 -1.29
N PRO A 90 1.26 12.29 -1.61
CA PRO A 90 2.66 12.41 -2.02
C PRO A 90 2.82 13.10 -3.37
N VAL A 91 3.95 13.77 -3.56
CA VAL A 91 4.33 14.38 -4.83
C VAL A 91 4.92 13.30 -5.75
N ARG A 92 4.37 13.17 -6.96
CA ARG A 92 4.68 12.07 -7.90
C ARG A 92 6.17 11.88 -8.23
N THR A 93 6.96 12.95 -8.16
CA THR A 93 8.37 12.99 -8.57
C THR A 93 9.35 12.73 -7.42
N GLN A 94 8.86 12.51 -6.20
CA GLN A 94 9.69 12.39 -5.02
C GLN A 94 9.34 11.14 -4.21
N VAL A 95 10.35 10.55 -3.58
CA VAL A 95 10.13 9.57 -2.51
C VAL A 95 9.72 10.34 -1.26
N THR A 96 8.69 9.88 -0.55
CA THR A 96 8.12 10.59 0.59
C THR A 96 7.64 9.60 1.62
N ASP A 97 7.83 9.92 2.90
CA ASP A 97 7.26 9.16 4.01
C ASP A 97 5.73 9.30 4.00
N VAL A 98 5.03 8.19 4.18
CA VAL A 98 3.57 8.12 4.17
C VAL A 98 3.04 7.45 5.44
N GLN A 99 1.82 7.81 5.84
CA GLN A 99 1.14 7.24 7.02
C GLN A 99 0.27 6.03 6.68
N THR A 100 -0.06 5.84 5.40
CA THR A 100 -0.96 4.77 4.95
C THR A 100 -0.41 4.14 3.67
N VAL A 101 -0.90 2.94 3.38
CA VAL A 101 -0.62 2.19 2.15
C VAL A 101 -1.93 1.56 1.66
N SER A 102 -2.04 1.35 0.34
CA SER A 102 -3.12 0.55 -0.24
C SER A 102 -2.70 -0.91 -0.32
N PHE A 103 -3.65 -1.84 -0.38
CA PHE A 103 -3.35 -3.25 -0.67
C PHE A 103 -2.68 -3.42 -2.03
N VAL A 104 -3.02 -2.57 -3.00
CA VAL A 104 -2.36 -2.57 -4.30
C VAL A 104 -1.09 -1.74 -4.21
N GLY A 105 0.04 -2.38 -4.54
CA GLY A 105 1.33 -1.73 -4.58
C GLY A 105 2.04 -1.65 -3.22
N MET A 106 1.51 -2.28 -2.17
CA MET A 106 2.21 -2.43 -0.89
C MET A 106 3.32 -3.48 -0.99
N ILE A 107 4.48 -3.14 -0.45
CA ILE A 107 5.59 -4.07 -0.23
C ILE A 107 5.87 -4.07 1.26
N ILE A 108 5.81 -5.23 1.92
CA ILE A 108 5.90 -5.33 3.38
C ILE A 108 6.88 -6.43 3.80
N ASP A 109 7.67 -6.16 4.84
CA ASP A 109 8.50 -7.14 5.51
C ASP A 109 7.60 -8.25 6.08
N ARG A 110 7.86 -9.51 5.74
CA ARG A 110 6.98 -10.62 6.12
C ARG A 110 6.83 -10.76 7.63
N LYS A 111 7.84 -10.38 8.42
CA LYS A 111 7.75 -10.43 9.89
C LYS A 111 6.79 -9.37 10.41
N VAL A 112 6.81 -8.17 9.82
CA VAL A 112 5.84 -7.12 10.15
C VAL A 112 4.43 -7.57 9.76
N LEU A 113 4.25 -8.11 8.55
CA LEU A 113 2.96 -8.67 8.13
C LEU A 113 2.46 -9.73 9.13
N ASN A 114 3.33 -10.68 9.52
CA ASN A 114 2.98 -11.75 10.45
C ASN A 114 2.56 -11.23 11.83
N ASN A 115 3.24 -10.21 12.35
CA ASN A 115 2.93 -9.62 13.65
C ASN A 115 1.59 -8.87 13.65
N HIS A 116 1.12 -8.43 12.48
CA HIS A 116 -0.08 -7.62 12.31
C HIS A 116 -1.23 -8.36 11.59
N LEU A 117 -1.18 -9.69 11.47
CA LEU A 117 -2.25 -10.47 10.84
C LEU A 117 -3.62 -10.29 11.52
N ASN A 118 -3.63 -10.03 12.82
CA ASN A 118 -4.87 -9.81 13.58
C ASN A 118 -5.41 -8.38 13.44
N ASP A 119 -4.62 -7.44 12.93
CA ASP A 119 -5.06 -6.07 12.62
C ASP A 119 -5.72 -5.99 11.22
N ILE A 120 -5.71 -7.10 10.48
CA ILE A 120 -6.48 -7.25 9.25
C ILE A 120 -7.91 -7.65 9.63
N HIS A 121 -8.80 -6.66 9.57
CA HIS A 121 -10.21 -6.79 9.85
C HIS A 121 -10.97 -7.31 8.61
N ASP A 122 -11.23 -8.62 8.56
CA ASP A 122 -11.91 -9.29 7.46
C ASP A 122 -13.43 -9.06 7.43
N GLU A 123 -13.97 -8.52 8.52
CA GLU A 123 -15.33 -8.01 8.62
C GLU A 123 -15.54 -6.71 7.83
N LEU A 124 -14.46 -5.97 7.54
CA LEU A 124 -14.56 -4.73 6.78
C LEU A 124 -14.71 -5.05 5.29
N PHE A 125 -15.75 -4.48 4.68
CA PHE A 125 -15.93 -4.59 3.24
C PHE A 125 -15.07 -3.53 2.55
N LEU A 126 -14.01 -3.99 1.90
CA LEU A 126 -13.22 -3.17 1.00
C LEU A 126 -13.89 -3.16 -0.36
N TYR A 127 -14.56 -2.07 -0.70
CA TYR A 127 -14.97 -1.77 -2.06
C TYR A 127 -15.01 -0.27 -2.25
N TYR A 128 -14.41 0.16 -3.35
CA TYR A 128 -14.62 1.48 -3.91
C TYR A 128 -14.49 1.31 -5.43
N ASP A 129 -15.61 1.40 -6.15
CA ASP A 129 -15.64 1.56 -7.60
C ASP A 129 -15.68 3.04 -7.98
#